data_AF-A0A9E6EM74-F1
#
_entry.id   AF-A0A9E6EM74-F1
#
_cell.length_a   1.000
_cell.length_b   1.000
_cell.length_c   1.000
_cell.angle_alpha   90.00
_cell.angle_beta   90.00
_cell.angle_gamma   90.00
#
_symmetry.space_group_name_H-M   'P 1'
#
loop_
_entity.id
_entity.type
_entity.pdbx_description
1 polymer ?
#
loop_
_entity_poly.entity_id
_entity_poly.type
_entity_poly.pdbx_seq_one_letter_code
_entity_poly.pdbx_strand_id
1 'polypeptide(L)'
;MRGFGEIAAALRTLPEPSALATLVRTKGSSYRKPGARMVFRPGGLQEGGISAGCMETDVKERVAAVLEGRRPLLVTFDLGSEIDLIWGTGMGCAGRADVLLER
;
A
#
# COMPACT_ATOMS: atom_id res chain seq x y z
N MET A 1 -7.80 -12.73 -14.26
CA MET A 1 -7.09 -11.89 -13.27
C MET A 1 -8.15 -11.09 -12.55
N ARG A 2 -8.36 -11.27 -11.24
CA ARG A 2 -9.47 -10.61 -10.54
C ARG A 2 -9.30 -9.10 -10.54
N GLY A 3 -10.40 -8.38 -10.81
CA GLY A 3 -10.42 -6.92 -10.83
C GLY A 3 -10.20 -6.33 -9.43
N PHE A 4 -9.74 -5.08 -9.37
CA PHE A 4 -9.56 -4.35 -8.11
C PHE A 4 -10.82 -4.38 -7.22
N GLY A 5 -11.99 -4.08 -7.79
CA GLY A 5 -13.26 -4.11 -7.07
C GLY A 5 -13.69 -5.51 -6.60
N GLU A 6 -13.28 -6.57 -7.30
CA GLU A 6 -13.61 -7.95 -6.91
C GLU A 6 -12.84 -8.38 -5.66
N ILE A 7 -11.57 -7.99 -5.54
CA ILE A 7 -10.75 -8.31 -4.37
C ILE A 7 -11.27 -7.56 -3.14
N ALA A 8 -11.51 -6.25 -3.27
CA ALA A 8 -12.08 -5.47 -2.18
C ALA A 8 -13.47 -6.01 -1.77
N ALA A 9 -14.33 -6.36 -2.72
CA ALA A 9 -15.62 -6.98 -2.42
C ALA A 9 -15.48 -8.32 -1.68
N ALA A 10 -14.54 -9.17 -2.08
CA ALA A 10 -14.29 -10.43 -1.42
C ALA A 10 -13.76 -10.25 0.02
N LEU A 11 -12.92 -9.24 0.28
CA LEU A 11 -12.43 -8.96 1.63
C LEU A 11 -13.55 -8.53 2.59
N ARG A 12 -14.55 -7.78 2.10
CA ARG A 12 -15.74 -7.43 2.90
C ARG A 12 -16.59 -8.62 3.31
N THR A 13 -16.50 -9.74 2.58
CA THR A 13 -17.22 -10.98 2.94
C THR A 13 -16.48 -11.84 3.95
N LEU A 14 -15.24 -11.50 4.30
CA LEU A 14 -14.49 -12.26 5.31
C LEU A 14 -15.10 -12.03 6.71
N PRO A 15 -15.10 -13.06 7.57
CA PRO A 15 -15.59 -12.92 8.94
C PRO A 15 -14.78 -11.90 9.75
N GLU A 16 -13.47 -11.85 9.46
CA GLU A 16 -12.51 -11.02 10.17
C GLU A 16 -12.25 -9.70 9.43
N PRO A 17 -12.23 -8.55 10.13
CA PRO A 17 -11.91 -7.24 9.57
C PRO A 17 -10.59 -7.25 8.80
N SER A 18 -10.67 -7.11 7.48
CA SER A 18 -9.52 -7.13 6.59
C SER A 18 -9.47 -5.84 5.77
N ALA A 19 -8.27 -5.40 5.40
CA ALA A 19 -8.08 -4.23 4.56
C ALA A 19 -7.13 -4.53 3.41
N LEU A 20 -7.33 -3.83 2.30
CA LEU A 20 -6.52 -3.89 1.09
C LEU A 20 -5.75 -2.58 0.94
N ALA A 21 -4.44 -2.68 0.82
CA ALA A 21 -3.62 -1.63 0.26
C ALA A 21 -3.33 -1.95 -1.21
N THR A 22 -3.64 -1.01 -2.10
CA THR A 22 -3.37 -1.12 -3.53
C THR A 22 -2.48 0.03 -3.97
N LEU A 23 -1.34 -0.26 -4.58
CA LEU A 23 -0.56 0.75 -5.29
C LEU A 23 -1.35 1.17 -6.54
N VAL A 24 -1.93 2.37 -6.55
CA VAL A 24 -2.82 2.82 -7.63
C VAL A 24 -2.11 3.74 -8.62
N ARG A 25 -1.03 4.39 -8.19
CA ARG A 25 -0.24 5.28 -9.05
C ARG A 25 1.21 5.29 -8.62
N THR A 26 2.11 5.37 -9.59
CA THR A 26 3.49 5.78 -9.35
C THR A 26 3.89 6.84 -10.36
N LYS A 27 4.78 7.74 -9.95
CA LYS A 27 5.46 8.72 -10.81
C LYS A 27 6.96 8.54 -10.58
N GLY A 28 7.73 8.38 -11.65
CA GLY A 28 9.17 8.07 -11.54
C GLY A 28 9.44 6.59 -11.31
N SER A 29 10.57 6.27 -10.68
CA SER A 29 10.99 4.90 -10.42
C SER A 29 10.34 4.35 -9.15
N SER A 30 9.79 3.14 -9.23
CA SER A 30 9.13 2.46 -8.11
C SER A 30 9.41 0.97 -8.16
N TYR A 31 9.63 0.36 -6.98
CA TYR A 31 9.92 -1.08 -6.84
C TYR A 31 8.78 -1.96 -7.37
N ARG A 32 7.53 -1.59 -7.09
CA ARG A 32 6.34 -2.21 -7.67
C ARG A 32 5.65 -1.28 -8.67
N LYS A 33 4.85 -1.87 -9.55
CA LYS A 33 3.99 -1.15 -10.50
C LYS A 33 2.56 -1.04 -9.96
N PRO A 34 1.77 -0.06 -10.42
CA PRO A 34 0.36 0.02 -10.11
C PRO A 34 -0.36 -1.32 -10.31
N GLY A 35 -1.23 -1.66 -9.37
CA GLY A 35 -1.89 -2.97 -9.27
C GLY A 35 -1.23 -3.95 -8.31
N ALA A 36 -0.05 -3.64 -7.75
CA ALA A 36 0.50 -4.34 -6.60
C ALA A 36 -0.39 -4.15 -5.37
N ARG A 37 -0.55 -5.21 -4.57
CA ARG A 37 -1.54 -5.29 -3.49
C ARG A 37 -0.98 -5.96 -2.26
N MET A 38 -1.48 -5.54 -1.12
CA MET A 38 -1.19 -6.13 0.18
C MET A 38 -2.48 -6.18 1.01
N VAL A 39 -2.74 -7.31 1.65
CA VAL A 39 -3.88 -7.52 2.55
C VAL A 39 -3.38 -7.47 3.99
N PHE A 40 -4.12 -6.76 4.83
CA PHE A 40 -3.92 -6.67 6.27
C PHE A 40 -5.08 -7.36 6.97
N ARG A 41 -4.77 -8.27 7.90
CA ARG A 41 -5.74 -9.03 8.70
C ARG A 41 -5.50 -8.84 10.20
N PRO A 42 -6.47 -9.20 11.05
CA PRO A 42 -6.30 -9.17 12.50
C PRO A 42 -5.15 -10.09 12.93
N GLY A 43 -4.57 -9.82 14.10
CA GLY A 43 -3.42 -10.57 14.60
C GLY A 43 -2.09 -10.24 13.90
N GLY A 44 -2.06 -9.22 13.04
CA GLY A 44 -0.84 -8.76 12.38
C GLY A 44 -0.46 -9.56 11.13
N LEU A 45 -1.34 -10.43 10.65
CA LEU A 45 -1.12 -11.19 9.41
C LEU A 45 -1.17 -10.26 8.19
N GLN A 46 -0.17 -10.43 7.32
CA GLN A 46 0.02 -9.62 6.12
C GLN A 46 0.35 -10.51 4.92
N GLU A 47 -0.32 -10.30 3.80
CA GLU A 47 -0.11 -11.07 2.57
C GLU A 47 0.02 -10.15 1.35
N GLY A 48 1.01 -10.43 0.49
CA GLY A 48 1.32 -9.60 -0.67
C GLY A 48 2.40 -8.54 -0.37
N GLY A 49 2.41 -7.46 -1.14
CA GLY A 49 3.39 -6.39 -0.98
C GLY A 49 3.22 -5.27 -1.99
N ILE A 50 3.41 -4.03 -1.54
CA ILE A 50 3.26 -2.81 -2.35
C ILE A 50 4.61 -2.11 -2.59
N SER A 51 5.63 -2.45 -1.79
CA SER A 51 7.00 -1.96 -1.92
C SER A 51 8.01 -3.07 -1.51
N ALA A 52 9.20 -2.69 -1.04
CA ALA A 52 10.23 -3.57 -0.48
C ALA A 52 10.36 -3.44 1.06
N GLY A 53 9.36 -2.88 1.74
CA GLY A 53 9.29 -2.77 3.20
C GLY A 53 9.20 -1.35 3.76
N CYS A 54 9.60 -0.32 3.00
CA CYS A 54 9.63 1.05 3.51
C CYS A 54 8.22 1.67 3.69
N MET A 55 7.28 1.34 2.80
CA MET A 55 5.92 1.89 2.85
C MET A 55 5.00 1.05 3.74
N GLU A 56 5.29 -0.23 3.91
CA GLU A 56 4.41 -1.20 4.58
C GLU A 56 4.18 -0.86 6.06
N THR A 57 5.19 -0.32 6.75
CA THR A 57 5.08 0.07 8.16
C THR A 57 4.11 1.25 8.34
N ASP A 58 4.25 2.32 7.57
CA ASP A 58 3.34 3.49 7.64
C ASP A 58 1.93 3.12 7.18
N VAL A 59 1.81 2.30 6.13
CA VAL A 59 0.49 1.80 5.69
C VAL A 59 -0.18 0.99 6.80
N LYS A 60 0.55 0.14 7.53
CA LYS A 60 0.00 -0.65 8.64
C LYS A 60 -0.66 0.23 9.70
N GLU A 61 -0.05 1.36 10.06
CA GLU A 61 -0.59 2.31 11.03
C GLU A 61 -1.88 2.98 10.53
N ARG A 62 -1.93 3.33 9.25
CA ARG A 62 -3.09 4.00 8.63
C ARG A 62 -4.26 3.06 8.34
N VAL A 63 -3.97 1.78 8.09
CA VAL A 63 -4.97 0.75 7.83
C VAL A 63 -5.87 0.50 9.04
N ALA A 64 -5.36 0.65 10.27
CA ALA A 64 -6.18 0.54 11.48
C ALA A 64 -7.41 1.45 11.43
N ALA A 65 -7.23 2.69 10.96
CA ALA A 65 -8.32 3.66 10.84
C ALA A 65 -9.37 3.26 9.77
N VAL A 66 -8.95 2.59 8.69
CA VAL A 66 -9.87 2.05 7.66
C VAL A 66 -10.65 0.85 8.20
N LEU A 67 -9.99 -0.01 8.98
CA LEU A 67 -10.62 -1.17 9.62
C LEU A 67 -11.68 -0.77 10.66
N GLU A 68 -11.50 0.37 11.33
CA GLU A 68 -12.48 0.99 12.25
C GLU A 68 -13.73 1.55 11.56
N GLY A 69 -13.87 1.39 10.24
CA GLY A 69 -15.05 1.79 9.49
C GLY A 69 -14.98 3.19 8.88
N ARG A 70 -13.79 3.79 8.82
CA ARG A 70 -13.59 5.02 8.04
C ARG A 70 -13.66 4.73 6.53
N ARG A 71 -13.98 5.77 5.76
CA ARG A 71 -13.98 5.71 4.30
C ARG A 71 -12.60 5.31 3.76
N PRO A 72 -12.51 4.75 2.55
CA PRO A 72 -11.24 4.48 1.88
C PRO A 72 -10.32 5.70 1.91
N LEU A 73 -9.03 5.47 2.12
CA LEU A 73 -8.01 6.50 2.27
C LEU A 73 -6.97 6.40 1.16
N LEU A 74 -6.72 7.49 0.45
CA LEU A 74 -5.60 7.59 -0.48
C LEU A 74 -4.39 8.19 0.25
N VAL A 75 -3.30 7.44 0.32
CA VAL A 75 -2.04 7.84 0.94
C VAL A 75 -1.00 8.08 -0.14
N THR A 76 -0.38 9.25 -0.12
CA THR A 76 0.76 9.57 -0.98
C THR A 76 2.06 9.40 -0.20
N PHE A 77 3.03 8.74 -0.84
CA PHE A 77 4.42 8.68 -0.42
C PHE A 77 5.30 9.45 -1.40
N ASP A 78 6.12 10.38 -0.88
CA ASP A 78 7.23 10.97 -1.61
C ASP A 78 8.50 10.16 -1.30
N LEU A 79 9.05 9.51 -2.31
CA LEU A 79 10.21 8.63 -2.20
C LEU A 79 11.50 9.36 -2.66
N GLY A 80 11.39 10.60 -3.13
CA GLY A 80 12.50 11.37 -3.71
C GLY A 80 13.33 12.19 -2.72
N SER A 81 12.88 12.40 -1.48
CA SER A 81 13.52 13.39 -0.60
C SER A 81 14.62 12.87 0.32
N GLU A 82 14.69 11.57 0.62
CA GLU A 82 15.63 11.07 1.65
C GLU A 82 16.67 10.04 1.16
N ILE A 83 16.48 9.41 -0.01
CA ILE A 83 17.42 8.40 -0.51
C ILE A 83 18.57 9.04 -1.32
N ASP A 84 18.33 10.16 -2.00
CA ASP A 84 19.34 10.84 -2.82
C ASP A 84 20.47 11.49 -2.00
N LEU A 85 20.24 11.82 -0.72
CA LEU A 85 21.24 12.47 0.11
C LEU A 85 22.24 11.51 0.76
N ILE A 86 21.88 10.23 0.92
CA ILE A 86 22.70 9.27 1.69
C ILE A 86 23.44 8.29 0.74
N TRP A 87 22.85 7.92 -0.40
CA TRP A 87 23.35 6.82 -1.26
C TRP A 87 23.50 7.29 -2.71
N GLY A 88 24.43 8.21 -2.98
CA GLY A 88 24.74 8.82 -4.29
C GLY A 88 25.10 7.86 -5.43
N THR A 89 24.18 6.98 -5.79
CA THR A 89 24.29 5.93 -6.82
C THR A 89 23.07 5.86 -7.74
N GLY A 90 22.04 6.68 -7.54
CA GLY A 90 20.87 6.73 -8.42
C GLY A 90 20.02 5.45 -8.46
N MET A 91 20.19 4.55 -7.46
CA MET A 91 19.45 3.29 -7.34
C MET A 91 18.28 3.34 -6.35
N GLY A 92 17.90 4.53 -5.89
CA GLY A 92 16.71 4.76 -5.06
C GLY A 92 15.43 4.83 -5.90
N CYS A 93 14.28 4.52 -5.29
CA CYS A 93 12.98 4.85 -5.88
C CYS A 93 12.81 6.38 -5.94
N ALA A 94 13.34 7.03 -6.97
CA ALA A 94 13.14 8.46 -7.18
C ALA A 94 11.73 8.70 -7.74
N GLY A 95 10.76 8.97 -6.87
CA GLY A 95 9.38 9.06 -7.31
C GLY A 95 8.34 9.34 -6.24
N ARG A 96 7.08 9.31 -6.66
CA ARG A 96 5.89 9.41 -5.80
C ARG A 96 5.03 8.17 -5.99
N ALA A 97 4.46 7.65 -4.92
CA ALA A 97 3.54 6.52 -4.95
C ALA A 97 2.23 6.87 -4.26
N ASP A 98 1.11 6.57 -4.89
CA ASP A 98 -0.21 6.68 -4.27
C ASP A 98 -0.75 5.29 -3.98
N VAL A 99 -1.12 5.06 -2.72
CA VAL A 99 -1.65 3.80 -2.21
C VAL A 99 -3.06 4.03 -1.71
N LEU A 100 -4.01 3.30 -2.28
CA LEU A 100 -5.40 3.29 -1.81
C LEU A 100 -5.56 2.22 -0.75
N LEU A 101 -6.13 2.62 0.40
CA LEU A 101 -6.46 1.77 1.52
C LEU A 101 -7.98 1.64 1.62
N GLU A 102 -8.49 0.42 1.61
CA GLU A 102 -9.93 0.16 1.66
C GLU A 102 -10.25 -1.18 2.35
N ARG A 103 -11.54 -1.40 2.63
CA ARG A 103 -12.07 -2.61 3.26
C ARG A 103 -12.81 -3.48 2.25
#